data_AF-A0A536C3D1-F1
#
_entry.id   AF-A0A536C3D1-F1
#
_cell.length_a   1.000
_cell.length_b   1.000
_cell.length_c   1.000
_cell.angle_alpha   90.00
_cell.angle_beta   90.00
_cell.angle_gamma   90.00
#
_symmetry.space_group_name_H-M   'P 1'
#
loop_
_entity.id
_entity.type
_entity.pdbx_description
1 polymer ?
#
loop_
_entity_poly.entity_id
_entity_poly.type
_entity_poly.pdbx_seq_one_letter_code
_entity_poly.pdbx_strand_id
1 'polypeptide(L)' 'RQASRLTFEQNVNLSIIQSLARSVNTSMTVVFVLVALFLISPQNIKGFTLALLIGIVSGTYSSIFNASPLLVVWRRLDPR' A
#
# COMPACT_ATOMS: atom_id res chain seq x y z
N ARG A 1 3.48 -37.62 -5.33
CA ARG A 1 2.79 -36.54 -4.57
C ARG A 1 2.74 -35.32 -5.47
N GLN A 2 1.55 -35.04 -5.98
CA GLN A 2 1.28 -34.16 -7.11
C GLN A 2 1.54 -32.72 -6.68
N ALA A 3 2.75 -32.21 -6.95
CA ALA A 3 3.02 -30.79 -6.90
C ALA A 3 2.12 -30.14 -7.95
N SER A 4 1.03 -29.52 -7.50
CA SER A 4 0.10 -28.80 -8.34
C SER A 4 0.90 -27.87 -9.26
N ARG A 5 0.94 -28.18 -10.56
CA ARG A 5 1.46 -27.27 -11.57
C ARG A 5 0.49 -26.11 -11.60
N LEU A 6 0.71 -25.12 -10.73
CA LEU A 6 -0.02 -23.87 -10.80
C LEU A 6 0.11 -23.39 -12.25
N THR A 7 -1.02 -23.18 -12.91
CA THR A 7 -1.04 -22.69 -14.29
C THR A 7 -0.22 -21.41 -14.35
N PHE A 8 0.45 -21.10 -15.47
CA PHE A 8 1.26 -19.88 -15.59
C PHE A 8 0.49 -18.63 -15.10
N GLU A 9 -0.81 -18.58 -15.42
CA GLU A 9 -1.82 -17.64 -14.91
C GLU A 9 -1.83 -17.52 -13.36
N GLN A 10 -1.89 -18.64 -12.63
CA GLN A 10 -1.89 -18.64 -11.16
C GLN A 10 -0.57 -18.12 -10.58
N ASN A 11 0.55 -18.45 -11.22
CA ASN A 11 1.87 -17.99 -10.77
C ASN A 11 2.06 -16.48 -10.99
N VAL A 12 1.56 -15.96 -12.12
CA VAL A 12 1.51 -14.52 -12.40
C VAL A 12 0.60 -13.81 -11.41
N ASN A 13 -0.62 -14.32 -11.18
CA ASN A 13 -1.56 -13.75 -10.22
C ASN A 13 -0.96 -13.68 -8.80
N LEU A 14 -0.34 -14.76 -8.32
CA LEU A 14 0.30 -14.78 -7.01
C LEU A 14 1.45 -13.76 -6.92
N SER A 15 2.22 -13.59 -7.99
CA SER A 15 3.33 -12.63 -8.04
C SER A 15 2.84 -11.17 -8.01
N ILE A 16 1.71 -10.89 -8.67
CA ILE A 16 1.03 -9.58 -8.63
C ILE A 16 0.54 -9.30 -7.20
N ILE A 17 -0.18 -10.24 -6.59
CA ILE A 17 -0.69 -10.11 -5.22
C ILE A 17 0.46 -9.94 -4.22
N GLN A 18 1.56 -10.67 -4.38
CA GLN A 18 2.71 -10.59 -3.48
C GLN A 18 3.43 -9.23 -3.58
N SER A 19 3.60 -8.72 -4.79
CA SER A 19 4.19 -7.40 -5.03
C SER A 19 3.30 -6.29 -4.48
N LEU A 20 1.98 -6.42 -4.65
CA LEU A 20 1.01 -5.49 -4.12
C LEU A 20 0.99 -5.51 -2.58
N ALA A 21 0.96 -6.69 -1.98
CA ALA A 21 0.96 -6.84 -0.52
C ALA A 21 2.20 -6.19 0.11
N ARG A 22 3.37 -6.33 -0.53
CA ARG A 22 4.61 -5.67 -0.07
C ARG A 22 4.49 -4.15 -0.13
N SER A 23 3.99 -3.61 -1.24
CA SER A 23 3.80 -2.17 -1.44
C SER A 23 2.77 -1.56 -0.47
N VAL A 24 1.68 -2.29 -0.19
CA VAL A 24 0.70 -1.86 0.80
C VAL A 24 1.33 -1.84 2.20
N ASN A 25 2.06 -2.89 2.57
CA ASN A 25 2.64 -3.00 3.90
C ASN A 25 3.70 -1.91 4.15
N THR A 26 4.51 -1.54 3.16
CA THR A 26 5.46 -0.42 3.28
C THR A 26 4.76 0.94 3.29
N SER A 27 3.66 1.12 2.56
CA SER A 27 2.88 2.38 2.64
C SER A 27 2.25 2.59 4.03
N MET A 28 1.77 1.52 4.65
CA MET A 28 1.16 1.55 5.99
C MET A 28 2.17 1.91 7.08
N THR A 29 3.39 1.36 7.00
CA THR A 29 4.46 1.69 7.96
C THR A 29 4.97 3.12 7.80
N VAL A 30 5.03 3.65 6.57
CA VAL A 30 5.40 5.07 6.33
C VAL A 30 4.40 6.02 7.00
N VAL A 31 3.10 5.75 6.88
CA VAL A 31 2.06 6.54 7.58
C VAL A 31 2.25 6.50 9.08
N PHE A 32 2.48 5.31 9.64
CA PHE A 32 2.69 5.13 11.09
C PHE A 32 3.89 5.95 11.59
N VAL A 33 5.02 5.88 10.88
CA VAL A 33 6.24 6.63 11.21
C VAL A 33 6.01 8.15 11.15
N LEU A 34 5.25 8.63 10.16
CA LEU A 34 4.99 10.06 9.99
C LEU A 34 4.04 10.62 11.04
N VAL A 35 3.06 9.83 11.48
CA VAL A 35 2.20 10.19 12.62
C VAL A 35 3.05 10.31 13.90
N ALA A 36 3.96 9.38 14.14
CA ALA A 36 4.88 9.46 15.28
C ALA A 36 5.81 10.68 15.20
N LEU A 37 6.35 10.97 14.02
CA LEU A 37 7.17 12.16 13.77
C LEU A 37 6.39 13.45 14.02
N PHE A 38 5.13 13.54 13.59
CA PHE A 38 4.30 14.71 13.84
C PHE A 38 4.08 14.98 15.33
N LEU A 39 3.89 13.94 16.14
CA LEU A 39 3.71 14.05 17.60
C LEU A 39 4.99 14.51 18.31
N ILE A 40 6.17 14.08 17.83
CA ILE A 40 7.47 14.34 18.47
C ILE A 40 8.18 15.58 17.87
N SER A 41 7.67 16.14 16.77
CA SER A 41 8.34 17.22 16.03
C SER A 41 8.37 18.56 16.81
N PRO A 42 9.57 19.16 17.03
CA PRO A 42 9.72 20.47 17.67
C PRO A 42 9.19 21.62 16.79
N GLN A 43 8.83 22.75 17.42
CA GLN A 43 8.11 23.86 16.75
C GLN A 43 8.80 24.40 15.49
N ASN A 44 10.14 24.38 15.47
CA ASN A 44 10.95 24.92 14.38
C ASN A 44 10.76 24.13 13.07
N ILE A 45 10.45 22.83 13.17
CA ILE A 45 10.18 21.96 12.01
C ILE A 45 8.71 21.57 11.89
N LYS A 46 7.83 22.02 12.80
CA LYS A 46 6.39 21.73 12.71
C LYS A 46 5.79 22.15 11.37
N GLY A 47 6.15 23.30 10.81
CA GLY A 47 5.65 23.72 9.49
C GLY A 47 6.05 22.76 8.37
N PHE A 48 7.29 22.28 8.38
CA PHE A 48 7.79 21.28 7.43
C PHE A 48 7.14 19.91 7.65
N THR A 49 7.01 19.47 8.90
CA THR A 49 6.31 18.22 9.25
C THR A 49 4.84 18.26 8.87
N LEU A 50 4.18 19.42 8.96
CA LEU A 50 2.77 19.59 8.59
C LEU A 50 2.58 19.54 7.07
N ALA A 51 3.49 20.13 6.29
CA ALA A 51 3.52 19.98 4.84
C ALA A 51 3.78 18.53 4.40
N LEU A 52 4.73 17.84 5.05
CA LEU A 52 4.99 16.40 4.85
C LEU A 52 3.77 15.55 5.22
N LEU A 53 3.09 15.88 6.31
CA LEU A 53 1.89 15.17 6.76
C LEU A 53 0.77 15.31 5.72
N ILE A 54 0.51 16.52 5.20
CA ILE A 54 -0.50 16.73 4.16
C ILE A 54 -0.10 16.01 2.85
N GLY A 55 1.18 16.09 2.47
CA GLY A 55 1.70 15.42 1.27
C GLY A 55 1.58 13.90 1.34
N ILE A 56 1.96 13.28 2.46
CA ILE A 56 1.79 11.84 2.66
C ILE A 56 0.32 11.48 2.87
N VAL A 57 -0.47 12.25 3.61
CA VAL A 57 -1.88 11.90 3.81
C VAL A 57 -2.58 11.89 2.46
N SER A 58 -2.42 12.90 1.61
CA SER A 58 -3.00 12.90 0.26
C SER A 58 -2.39 11.83 -0.67
N GLY A 59 -1.07 11.65 -0.66
CA GLY A 59 -0.38 10.66 -1.51
C GLY A 59 -0.67 9.22 -1.10
N THR A 60 -0.79 8.96 0.20
CA THR A 60 -1.07 7.63 0.75
C THR A 60 -2.56 7.32 0.73
N TYR A 61 -3.47 8.29 0.97
CA TYR A 61 -4.89 8.07 0.68
C TYR A 61 -5.08 7.79 -0.81
N SER A 62 -4.47 8.56 -1.71
CA SER A 62 -4.58 8.31 -3.15
C SER A 62 -4.04 6.93 -3.54
N SER A 63 -2.90 6.50 -2.99
CA SER A 63 -2.31 5.21 -3.32
C SER A 63 -3.06 4.02 -2.69
N ILE A 64 -3.43 4.09 -1.41
CA ILE A 64 -4.18 3.02 -0.71
C ILE A 64 -5.61 2.94 -1.23
N PHE A 65 -6.30 4.08 -1.37
CA PHE A 65 -7.69 4.11 -1.82
C PHE A 65 -7.85 3.89 -3.32
N ASN A 66 -6.78 3.91 -4.11
CA ASN A 66 -6.80 3.46 -5.50
C ASN A 66 -6.35 1.98 -5.62
N ALA A 67 -5.36 1.53 -4.83
CA ALA A 67 -4.87 0.15 -4.84
C ALA A 67 -5.84 -0.86 -4.16
N SER A 68 -6.50 -0.47 -3.06
CA SER A 68 -7.49 -1.30 -2.38
C SER A 68 -8.71 -1.63 -3.26
N PRO A 69 -9.36 -0.68 -3.96
CA PRO A 69 -10.40 -1.01 -4.92
C PRO A 69 -9.85 -1.64 -6.20
N LEU A 70 -8.62 -1.36 -6.65
CA LEU A 70 -8.04 -2.10 -7.77
C LEU A 70 -7.95 -3.60 -7.47
N LEU A 71 -7.53 -3.98 -6.27
CA LEU A 71 -7.47 -5.38 -5.84
C LEU A 71 -8.88 -6.00 -5.73
N VAL A 72 -9.86 -5.26 -5.21
CA VAL A 72 -11.25 -5.73 -5.09
C VAL A 72 -11.95 -5.82 -6.44
N VAL A 73 -11.69 -4.87 -7.35
CA VAL A 73 -12.23 -4.82 -8.72
C VAL A 73 -11.59 -5.90 -9.56
N TRP A 74 -10.28 -6.13 -9.45
CA TRP A 74 -9.59 -7.21 -10.17
C TRP A 74 -10.07 -8.59 -9.69
N ARG A 75 -10.28 -8.77 -8.38
CA ARG A 75 -10.93 -9.98 -7.83
C ARG A 75 -12.40 -10.14 -8.26
N ARG A 76 -13.13 -9.04 -8.47
CA ARG A 76 -14.52 -9.08 -8.98
C ARG A 76 -14.61 -9.30 -10.49
N LEU A 77 -13.57 -8.93 -11.25
CA LEU A 77 -13.50 -9.04 -12.71
C LEU A 77 -12.85 -10.33 -13.19
N ASP A 78 -12.21 -11.11 -12.31
CA ASP A 78 -11.74 -12.46 -12.61
C ASP A 78 -12.90 -13.46 -12.41
N PRO A 79 -13.64 -13.87 -13.46
CA PRO A 79 -14.80 -14.75 -13.37
C PRO A 79 -14.34 -16.20 -13.64
N ARG A 80 -13.20 -16.62 -13.07
CA ARG A 80 -12.60 -17.96 -13.26
C ARG A 80 -12.02 -18.52 -11.98
#